data_AF-A0A8T4R8U9-F1
#
_entry.id   AF-A0A8T4R8U9-F1
#
_cell.length_a   1.000
_cell.length_b   1.000
_cell.length_c   1.000
_cell.angle_alpha   90.00
_cell.angle_beta   90.00
_cell.angle_gamma   90.00
#
_symmetry.space_group_name_H-M   'P 1'
#
loop_
_entity.id
_entity.type
_entity.pdbx_description
1 polymer ?
#
loop_
_entity_poly.entity_id
_entity_poly.type
_entity_poly.pdbx_seq_one_letter_code
_entity_poly.pdbx_strand_id
1 'polypeptide(L)'
;MPLLRFVFEQKKYRNELENFNKKLWLPKVELLLATKITALKERDKGHKRVKDLCDIFALLWYSDEKPHLYKEKIILFISREDIRTSIESIKEEDYKNAATQLNHTLEEIKRVLELLV
;
A
#
# COMPACT_ATOMS: atom_id res chain seq x y z
N MET A 1 3.73 11.58 -11.78
CA MET A 1 2.41 11.47 -11.12
C MET A 1 1.42 10.71 -12.00
N PRO A 2 1.39 9.36 -12.00
CA PRO A 2 0.47 8.62 -12.86
C PRO A 2 -0.81 8.14 -12.16
N LEU A 3 -0.74 7.68 -10.90
CA LEU A 3 -1.86 6.95 -10.27
C LEU A 3 -2.90 7.84 -9.59
N LEU A 4 -2.51 8.96 -8.98
CA LEU A 4 -3.47 9.81 -8.27
C LEU A 4 -4.54 10.44 -9.20
N ARG A 5 -4.28 10.51 -10.51
CA ARG A 5 -5.25 10.98 -11.52
C ARG A 5 -6.58 10.22 -11.44
N PHE A 6 -6.53 8.93 -11.11
CA PHE A 6 -7.70 8.06 -11.01
C PHE A 6 -8.71 8.57 -9.98
N VAL A 7 -8.26 9.23 -8.92
CA VAL A 7 -9.13 9.86 -7.91
C VAL A 7 -9.98 10.97 -8.54
N PHE A 8 -9.36 11.81 -9.36
CA PHE A 8 -10.01 12.99 -9.93
C PHE A 8 -10.86 12.62 -11.15
N GLU A 9 -10.34 11.75 -12.02
CA GLU A 9 -10.96 11.38 -13.30
C GLU A 9 -12.07 10.32 -13.15
N GLN A 10 -11.96 9.42 -12.16
CA GLN A 10 -12.84 8.25 -12.07
C GLN A 10 -13.45 8.10 -10.68
N LYS A 11 -14.75 8.45 -10.57
CA LYS A 11 -15.55 8.36 -9.33
C LYS A 11 -15.40 7.02 -8.61
N LYS A 12 -15.28 5.90 -9.34
CA LYS A 12 -15.17 4.55 -8.76
C LYS A 12 -13.93 4.32 -7.90
N TYR A 13 -12.88 5.14 -8.02
CA TYR A 13 -11.62 5.01 -7.28
C TYR A 13 -11.43 6.03 -6.15
N ARG A 14 -12.52 6.71 -5.77
CA ARG A 14 -12.53 7.60 -4.62
C ARG A 14 -13.72 7.34 -3.71
N ASN A 15 -13.53 7.66 -2.44
CA ASN A 15 -14.59 7.89 -1.48
C ASN A 15 -14.80 9.39 -1.35
N GLU A 16 -16.04 9.84 -1.35
CA GLU A 16 -16.39 11.24 -1.13
C GLU A 16 -16.91 11.37 0.30
N LEU A 17 -16.36 12.32 1.05
CA LEU A 17 -16.77 12.60 2.42
C LEU A 17 -16.78 14.11 2.68
N GLU A 18 -17.55 14.50 3.70
CA GLU A 18 -17.66 15.90 4.10
C GLU A 18 -17.15 16.05 5.52
N ASN A 19 -15.93 16.58 5.65
CA ASN A 19 -15.27 16.84 6.93
C ASN A 19 -14.62 18.22 6.87
N PHE A 20 -14.44 18.86 8.03
CA PHE A 20 -13.84 20.20 8.13
C PHE A 20 -14.53 21.25 7.25
N ASN A 21 -15.87 21.16 7.08
CA ASN A 21 -16.67 21.99 6.18
C ASN A 21 -16.17 21.98 4.73
N LYS A 22 -15.59 20.86 4.29
CA LYS A 22 -15.09 20.68 2.93
C LYS A 22 -15.46 19.30 2.40
N LYS A 23 -15.69 19.25 1.10
CA LYS A 23 -15.77 17.99 0.35
C LYS A 23 -14.36 17.44 0.15
N LEU A 24 -14.10 16.27 0.69
CA LEU A 24 -12.82 15.56 0.56
C LEU A 24 -13.00 14.34 -0.35
N TRP A 25 -12.03 14.13 -1.24
CA TRP A 25 -11.92 12.94 -2.06
C TRP A 25 -10.75 12.11 -1.56
N LEU A 26 -11.06 10.97 -0.96
CA LEU A 26 -10.04 10.02 -0.52
C LEU A 26 -9.86 8.93 -1.57
N PRO A 27 -8.62 8.59 -1.95
CA PRO A 27 -8.39 7.45 -2.84
C PRO A 27 -8.87 6.17 -2.16
N LYS A 28 -9.39 5.22 -2.94
CA LYS A 28 -9.69 3.88 -2.43
C LYS A 28 -8.41 3.12 -2.05
N VAL A 29 -8.57 2.13 -1.18
CA VAL A 29 -7.46 1.34 -0.61
C VAL A 29 -6.61 0.70 -1.71
N GLU A 30 -7.21 0.13 -2.75
CA GLU A 30 -6.48 -0.49 -3.86
C GLU A 30 -5.57 0.49 -4.61
N LEU A 31 -5.98 1.75 -4.72
CA LEU A 31 -5.22 2.81 -5.40
C LEU A 31 -4.09 3.34 -4.50
N LEU A 32 -4.35 3.45 -3.19
CA LEU A 32 -3.31 3.77 -2.20
C LEU A 32 -2.24 2.69 -2.18
N LEU A 33 -2.64 1.40 -2.12
CA LEU A 33 -1.73 0.26 -2.16
C LEU A 33 -0.86 0.28 -3.42
N ALA A 34 -1.47 0.44 -4.61
CA ALA A 34 -0.71 0.53 -5.86
C ALA A 34 0.33 1.67 -5.83
N THR A 35 -0.04 2.83 -5.29
CA THR A 35 0.85 3.98 -5.15
C THR A 35 2.03 3.68 -4.21
N LYS A 36 1.77 3.01 -3.08
CA LYS A 36 2.80 2.65 -2.10
C LYS A 36 3.75 1.57 -2.61
N ILE A 37 3.21 0.54 -3.26
CA ILE A 37 4.01 -0.53 -3.86
C ILE A 37 4.93 0.04 -4.95
N THR A 38 4.41 0.91 -5.81
CA THR A 38 5.23 1.60 -6.83
C THR A 38 6.38 2.39 -6.19
N ALA A 39 6.09 3.11 -5.09
CA ALA A 39 7.10 3.91 -4.40
C ALA A 39 8.18 3.06 -3.70
N LEU A 40 7.86 1.82 -3.27
CA LEU A 40 8.85 0.91 -2.68
C LEU A 40 9.96 0.53 -3.67
N LYS A 41 9.62 0.38 -4.96
CA LYS A 41 10.57 0.05 -6.03
C LYS A 41 11.57 1.18 -6.28
N GLU A 42 11.08 2.43 -6.28
CA GLU A 42 11.84 3.61 -6.68
C GLU A 42 12.67 4.23 -5.54
N ARG A 43 12.38 3.88 -4.28
CA ARG A 43 13.03 4.51 -3.13
C ARG A 43 14.31 3.77 -2.73
N ASP A 44 15.39 4.53 -2.62
CA ASP A 44 16.64 4.03 -2.06
C ASP A 44 16.53 3.83 -0.53
N LYS A 45 17.36 2.91 -0.02
CA LYS A 45 17.33 2.35 1.35
C LYS A 45 17.12 3.42 2.46
N GLY A 46 16.36 3.07 3.50
CA GLY A 46 16.24 3.86 4.73
C GLY A 46 14.80 4.17 5.18
N HIS A 47 14.63 5.18 6.04
CA HIS A 47 13.37 5.50 6.74
C HIS A 47 12.14 5.68 5.84
N LYS A 48 12.33 6.12 4.59
CA LYS A 48 11.22 6.28 3.62
C LYS A 48 10.64 4.94 3.16
N ARG A 49 11.49 3.91 2.96
CA ARG A 49 11.06 2.54 2.61
C ARG A 49 10.29 1.92 3.77
N VAL A 50 10.81 2.04 4.99
CA VAL A 50 10.12 1.56 6.21
C VAL A 50 8.75 2.21 6.35
N LYS A 51 8.62 3.52 6.12
CA LYS A 51 7.33 4.20 6.13
C LYS A 51 6.35 3.59 5.11
N ASP A 52 6.78 3.41 3.87
CA ASP A 52 5.88 2.87 2.83
C ASP A 52 5.49 1.41 3.12
N LEU A 53 6.39 0.61 3.72
CA LEU A 53 6.07 -0.72 4.26
C LEU A 53 5.01 -0.65 5.38
N CYS A 54 5.18 0.28 6.34
CA CYS A 54 4.20 0.49 7.39
C CYS A 54 2.82 0.88 6.82
N ASP A 55 2.80 1.78 5.84
CA ASP A 55 1.58 2.22 5.17
C ASP A 55 0.90 1.05 4.44
N ILE A 56 1.65 0.19 3.73
CA ILE A 56 1.11 -1.00 3.05
C ILE A 56 0.52 -1.98 4.06
N PHE A 57 1.26 -2.30 5.12
CA PHE A 57 0.77 -3.19 6.16
C PHE A 57 -0.51 -2.65 6.79
N ALA A 58 -0.54 -1.37 7.17
CA ALA A 58 -1.73 -0.76 7.78
C ALA A 58 -2.94 -0.81 6.85
N LEU A 59 -2.75 -0.53 5.55
CA LEU A 59 -3.81 -0.62 4.56
C LEU A 59 -4.34 -2.04 4.38
N LEU A 60 -3.48 -3.07 4.44
CA LEU A 60 -3.93 -4.46 4.33
C LEU A 60 -4.58 -4.96 5.62
N TRP A 61 -4.04 -4.59 6.77
CA TRP A 61 -4.45 -5.10 8.07
C TRP A 61 -5.75 -4.48 8.57
N TYR A 62 -5.92 -3.17 8.39
CA TYR A 62 -7.06 -2.43 8.93
C TYR A 62 -8.17 -2.15 7.91
N SER A 63 -8.07 -2.71 6.72
CA SER A 63 -9.15 -2.58 5.74
C SER A 63 -10.20 -3.67 5.90
N ASP A 64 -11.43 -3.36 5.51
CA ASP A 64 -12.59 -4.23 5.71
C ASP A 64 -12.60 -5.46 4.78
N GLU A 65 -11.73 -5.50 3.78
CA GLU A 65 -11.65 -6.61 2.83
C GLU A 65 -10.45 -7.52 3.10
N LYS A 66 -10.58 -8.78 2.67
CA LYS A 66 -9.50 -9.76 2.80
C LYS A 66 -8.32 -9.37 1.89
N PRO A 67 -7.06 -9.48 2.35
CA PRO A 67 -5.87 -9.08 1.59
C PRO A 67 -5.79 -9.62 0.15
N HIS A 68 -6.20 -10.86 -0.10
CA HIS A 68 -6.18 -11.47 -1.44
C HIS A 68 -7.10 -10.77 -2.45
N LEU A 69 -8.17 -10.10 -1.99
CA LEU A 69 -9.06 -9.33 -2.87
C LEU A 69 -8.37 -8.06 -3.38
N TYR A 70 -7.45 -7.48 -2.60
CA TYR A 70 -6.67 -6.33 -3.04
C TYR A 70 -5.66 -6.69 -4.12
N LYS A 71 -5.10 -7.90 -4.09
CA LYS A 71 -4.20 -8.37 -5.16
C LYS A 71 -4.85 -8.20 -6.54
N GLU A 72 -6.08 -8.67 -6.71
CA GLU A 72 -6.82 -8.58 -7.97
C GLU A 72 -7.26 -7.15 -8.33
N LYS A 73 -7.37 -6.25 -7.35
CA LYS A 73 -7.68 -4.83 -7.60
C LYS A 73 -6.44 -3.99 -7.95
N ILE A 74 -5.31 -4.29 -7.32
CA ILE A 74 -4.04 -3.55 -7.52
C ILE A 74 -3.49 -3.78 -8.94
N ILE A 75 -3.68 -4.97 -9.50
CA ILE A 75 -3.23 -5.29 -10.87
C ILE A 75 -3.89 -4.45 -11.97
N LEU A 76 -4.97 -3.75 -11.64
CA LEU A 76 -5.61 -2.78 -12.55
C LEU A 76 -4.78 -1.50 -12.72
N PHE A 77 -3.79 -1.27 -11.85
CA PHE A 77 -2.98 -0.07 -11.80
C PHE A 77 -1.50 -0.32 -12.05
N ILE A 78 -0.97 -1.47 -11.60
CA ILE A 78 0.44 -1.85 -11.72
C ILE A 78 0.57 -3.32 -12.12
N SER A 79 1.68 -3.71 -12.75
CA SER A 79 1.85 -5.09 -13.21
C SER A 79 2.11 -6.07 -12.05
N ARG A 80 1.77 -7.36 -12.23
CA ARG A 80 2.09 -8.41 -11.24
C ARG A 80 3.60 -8.49 -10.97
N GLU A 81 4.42 -8.27 -11.99
CA GLU A 81 5.88 -8.25 -11.86
C GLU A 81 6.37 -7.05 -11.04
N ASP A 82 5.75 -5.88 -11.19
CA ASP A 82 6.07 -4.72 -10.34
C ASP A 82 5.72 -4.97 -8.88
N ILE A 83 4.58 -5.63 -8.61
CA ILE A 83 4.21 -6.03 -7.25
C ILE A 83 5.28 -6.97 -6.69
N ARG A 84 5.57 -8.06 -7.40
CA ARG A 84 6.53 -9.08 -6.99
C ARG A 84 7.91 -8.48 -6.71
N THR A 85 8.47 -7.76 -7.67
CA THR A 85 9.80 -7.15 -7.54
C THR A 85 9.87 -6.10 -6.43
N SER A 86 8.78 -5.37 -6.17
CA SER A 86 8.72 -4.41 -5.06
C SER A 86 8.75 -5.11 -3.70
N ILE A 87 7.98 -6.18 -3.53
CA ILE A 87 7.96 -6.96 -2.28
C ILE A 87 9.30 -7.68 -2.07
N GLU A 88 9.86 -8.30 -3.10
CA GLU A 88 11.17 -8.96 -3.05
C GLU A 88 12.34 -8.00 -2.77
N SER A 89 12.17 -6.70 -3.04
CA SER A 89 13.19 -5.68 -2.75
C SER A 89 13.32 -5.34 -1.26
N ILE A 90 12.34 -5.73 -0.43
CA ILE A 90 12.28 -5.41 1.00
C ILE A 90 13.29 -6.28 1.74
N LYS A 91 14.15 -5.66 2.55
CA LYS A 91 15.16 -6.37 3.32
C LYS A 91 14.63 -6.76 4.69
N GLU A 92 15.24 -7.78 5.29
CA GLU A 92 14.96 -8.20 6.67
C GLU A 92 14.97 -7.02 7.66
N GLU A 93 15.94 -6.12 7.50
CA GLU A 93 16.09 -4.92 8.32
C GLU A 93 14.88 -3.97 8.18
N ASP A 94 14.30 -3.83 6.98
CA ASP A 94 13.11 -3.01 6.77
C ASP A 94 11.91 -3.60 7.52
N TYR A 95 11.75 -4.93 7.50
CA TYR A 95 10.71 -5.63 8.26
C TYR A 95 10.87 -5.46 9.77
N LYS A 96 12.09 -5.59 10.31
CA LYS A 96 12.35 -5.37 11.74
C LYS A 96 11.99 -3.96 12.17
N ASN A 97 12.40 -2.96 11.40
CA ASN A 97 12.10 -1.57 11.69
C ASN A 97 10.60 -1.27 11.62
N ALA A 98 9.89 -1.84 10.64
CA ALA A 98 8.43 -1.69 10.54
C ALA A 98 7.71 -2.37 11.71
N ALA A 99 8.14 -3.57 12.11
CA ALA A 99 7.62 -4.30 13.26
C ALA A 99 7.68 -3.46 14.55
N THR A 100 8.84 -2.83 14.81
CA THR A 100 9.00 -1.91 15.94
C THR A 100 8.06 -0.70 15.86
N GLN A 101 7.91 -0.08 14.68
CA GLN A 101 7.05 1.11 14.52
C GLN A 101 5.55 0.80 14.64
N LEU A 102 5.13 -0.37 14.17
CA LEU A 102 3.74 -0.79 14.15
C LEU A 102 3.31 -1.54 15.42
N ASN A 103 4.25 -1.86 16.31
CA ASN A 103 4.01 -2.73 17.47
C ASN A 103 3.40 -4.09 17.08
N HIS A 104 3.99 -4.70 16.04
CA HIS A 104 3.62 -6.00 15.47
C HIS A 104 4.85 -6.90 15.38
N THR A 105 4.67 -8.21 15.16
CA THR A 105 5.82 -9.10 14.91
C THR A 105 6.29 -9.01 13.46
N LEU A 106 7.55 -9.33 13.23
CA LEU A 106 8.12 -9.38 11.89
C LEU A 106 7.40 -10.44 11.02
N GLU A 107 7.04 -11.57 11.63
CA GLU A 107 6.34 -12.67 10.99
C GLU A 107 4.93 -12.27 10.56
N GLU A 108 4.22 -11.47 11.38
CA GLU A 108 2.91 -10.93 11.03
C GLU A 108 2.98 -10.04 9.79
N ILE A 109 3.95 -9.12 9.76
CA ILE A 109 4.13 -8.20 8.63
C ILE A 109 4.47 -8.97 7.36
N LYS A 110 5.43 -9.91 7.42
CA LYS A 110 5.79 -10.76 6.27
C LYS A 110 4.60 -11.53 5.73
N ARG A 111 3.88 -12.24 6.60
CA ARG A 111 2.70 -13.03 6.23
C ARG A 111 1.66 -12.19 5.51
N VAL A 112 1.42 -10.95 5.94
CA VAL A 112 0.43 -10.07 5.33
C VAL A 112 0.89 -9.59 3.95
N LEU A 113 2.17 -9.26 3.79
CA LEU A 113 2.72 -8.83 2.51
C LEU A 113 2.81 -9.97 1.49
N GLU A 114 3.07 -11.19 1.92
CA GLU A 114 3.08 -12.39 1.06
C GLU A 114 1.72 -12.63 0.37
N LEU A 115 0.61 -12.15 0.96
CA LEU A 115 -0.73 -12.27 0.35
C LEU A 115 -0.89 -11.42 -0.93
N LEU A 116 0.04 -10.49 -1.19
CA LEU A 116 0.06 -9.69 -2.43
C LEU A 116 0.81 -10.39 -3.58
N VAL A 117 1.67 -11.37 -3.27
CA VAL A 117 2.51 -12.07 -4.25
C VAL A 117 1.85 -13.36 -4.72
#